data_AF-A0A7Y9GMF5-F1
#
_entry.id   AF-A0A7Y9GMF5-F1
#
_cell.length_a   1.000
_cell.length_b   1.000
_cell.length_c   1.000
_cell.angle_alpha   90.00
_cell.angle_beta   90.00
_cell.angle_gamma   90.00
#
_symmetry.space_group_name_H-M   'P 1'
#
loop_
_entity.id
_entity.type
_entity.pdbx_description
1 polymer ?
#
loop_
_entity_poly.entity_id
_entity_poly.type
_entity_poly.pdbx_seq_one_letter_code
_entity_poly.pdbx_strand_id
1 'polypeptide(L)'
;MSQLTVADRTFLEAALQLGGGYVLDFTNSSFAQFFDALGIDIFEERYAEYGTSKANRLRAFWKLGTELEVSASLAALADYVQAKRIAEGYDAVPEEHEARIREIASSLAGTSSPRPTLSGATTTEATVSKNLISIEIHEDIYSHIERYLATDDYFHAVEESYKVVREKLRELTGSEKSTDVFNENAQSNKHYRALFGKSAPAGMAEADFFRGIGYLHLGVQFLRNEKAHSLATFVEPNLAIHYISLASLAYDLITRFLSEEAVAEIEEIVRAKRKSYRSVRAFYADFEDGKWLQGISLPASVQSASARRLLKTRWLEEADLTKSYDHSNMVFMRLELVVDELTEADLDLLIDLPTEDSYGNHQEAGMWPFLEFVQRRDPGKLSERAKKRLAEFAAR
;
A
#
# COMPACT_ATOMS: atom_id res chain seq x y z
N MET A 1 -16.02 10.86 18.35
CA MET A 1 -15.68 12.05 17.54
C MET A 1 -15.34 11.57 16.14
N SER A 2 -15.76 12.28 15.10
CA SER A 2 -15.50 11.85 13.73
C SER A 2 -14.03 11.99 13.35
N GLN A 3 -13.50 11.02 12.59
CA GLN A 3 -12.12 11.01 12.11
C GLN A 3 -11.95 11.71 10.75
N LEU A 4 -12.76 12.73 10.45
CA LEU A 4 -12.59 13.54 9.24
C LEU A 4 -11.19 14.16 9.21
N THR A 5 -10.41 13.83 8.17
CA THR A 5 -9.07 14.39 7.97
C THR A 5 -9.14 15.88 7.64
N VAL A 6 -8.02 16.59 7.75
CA VAL A 6 -7.93 17.99 7.32
C VAL A 6 -8.28 18.14 5.83
N ALA A 7 -7.93 17.15 5.01
CA ALA A 7 -8.25 17.11 3.59
C ALA A 7 -9.76 16.95 3.36
N ASP A 8 -10.43 16.04 4.08
CA ASP A 8 -11.88 15.84 3.97
C ASP A 8 -12.63 17.11 4.35
N ARG A 9 -12.27 17.75 5.45
CA ARG A 9 -12.88 19.01 5.89
C ARG A 9 -12.70 20.11 4.85
N THR A 10 -11.48 20.27 4.31
CA THR A 10 -11.19 21.28 3.29
C THR A 10 -12.00 21.06 2.01
N PHE A 11 -12.16 19.80 1.60
CA PHE A 11 -13.00 19.45 0.47
C PHE A 11 -14.49 19.72 0.74
N LEU A 12 -15.01 19.29 1.89
CA LEU A 12 -16.41 19.48 2.28
C LEU A 12 -16.77 20.97 2.40
N GLU A 13 -15.86 21.80 2.91
CA GLU A 13 -16.00 23.27 2.95
C GLU A 13 -16.28 23.87 1.56
N ALA A 14 -15.54 23.42 0.55
CA ALA A 14 -15.70 23.88 -0.82
C ALA A 14 -16.95 23.28 -1.47
N ALA A 15 -17.12 21.95 -1.37
CA ALA A 15 -18.20 21.22 -2.03
C ALA A 15 -19.59 21.60 -1.50
N LEU A 16 -19.71 21.84 -0.19
CA LEU A 16 -20.95 22.26 0.45
C LEU A 16 -21.12 23.79 0.52
N GLN A 17 -20.21 24.55 -0.11
CA GLN A 17 -20.26 26.02 -0.22
C GLN A 17 -20.33 26.74 1.13
N LEU A 18 -19.43 26.40 2.05
CA LEU A 18 -19.40 26.97 3.41
C LEU A 18 -18.83 28.40 3.50
N GLY A 19 -18.39 28.95 2.37
CA GLY A 19 -17.87 30.32 2.28
C GLY A 19 -18.90 31.35 2.73
N GLY A 20 -18.48 32.32 3.53
CA GLY A 20 -19.38 33.40 3.99
C GLY A 20 -20.50 32.98 4.96
N GLY A 21 -20.48 31.74 5.48
CA GLY A 21 -21.47 31.24 6.43
C GLY A 21 -22.67 30.52 5.81
N TYR A 22 -22.64 30.31 4.49
CA TYR A 22 -23.63 29.52 3.75
C TYR A 22 -23.41 28.01 3.95
N VAL A 23 -24.40 27.20 3.58
CA VAL A 23 -24.27 25.75 3.39
C VAL A 23 -25.25 25.43 2.27
N LEU A 24 -24.74 25.16 1.07
CA LEU A 24 -25.55 25.06 -0.15
C LEU A 24 -26.56 26.22 -0.24
N ASP A 25 -27.81 25.94 -0.63
CA ASP A 25 -28.93 26.89 -0.66
C ASP A 25 -29.76 26.89 0.63
N PHE A 26 -29.26 26.32 1.74
CA PHE A 26 -30.03 26.28 2.99
C PHE A 26 -30.17 27.65 3.66
N THR A 27 -31.39 27.92 4.16
CA THR A 27 -31.66 28.97 5.15
C THR A 27 -31.43 28.42 6.56
N ASN A 28 -31.41 29.26 7.60
CA ASN A 28 -31.34 28.75 8.99
C ASN A 28 -32.50 27.81 9.31
N SER A 29 -33.71 28.12 8.83
CA SER A 29 -34.89 27.30 9.07
C SER A 29 -34.83 25.95 8.35
N SER A 30 -34.44 25.93 7.07
CA SER A 30 -34.36 24.67 6.31
C SER A 30 -33.16 23.83 6.74
N PHE A 31 -32.06 24.45 7.17
CA PHE A 31 -30.91 23.74 7.74
C PHE A 31 -31.26 23.06 9.08
N ALA A 32 -32.03 23.74 9.93
CA ALA A 32 -32.52 23.15 11.19
C ALA A 32 -33.41 21.93 10.92
N GLN A 33 -34.39 22.07 10.01
CA GLN A 33 -35.30 20.98 9.64
C GLN A 33 -34.57 19.79 9.02
N PHE A 34 -33.53 20.04 8.21
CA PHE A 34 -32.71 19.00 7.61
C PHE A 34 -32.00 18.15 8.67
N PHE A 35 -31.38 18.78 9.68
CA PHE A 35 -30.68 18.06 10.75
C PHE A 35 -31.65 17.44 11.79
N ASP A 36 -32.82 18.05 12.02
CA ASP A 36 -33.87 17.49 12.89
C ASP A 36 -34.36 16.12 12.37
N ALA A 37 -34.45 15.95 11.04
CA ALA A 37 -34.77 14.67 10.42
C ALA A 37 -33.71 13.57 10.68
N LEU A 38 -32.48 13.96 11.06
CA LEU A 38 -31.39 13.08 11.47
C LEU A 38 -31.31 12.90 13.00
N GLY A 39 -32.26 13.48 13.75
CA GLY A 39 -32.27 13.47 15.21
C GLY A 39 -31.22 14.38 15.85
N ILE A 40 -30.74 15.40 15.12
CA ILE A 40 -29.67 16.31 15.57
C ILE A 40 -30.21 17.75 15.61
N ASP A 41 -30.18 18.39 16.78
CA ASP A 41 -30.40 19.84 16.85
C ASP A 41 -29.07 20.57 16.64
N ILE A 42 -28.80 20.92 15.38
CA ILE A 42 -27.58 21.60 14.94
C ILE A 42 -27.44 23.02 15.52
N PHE A 43 -28.53 23.60 16.06
CA PHE A 43 -28.55 24.91 16.68
C PHE A 43 -28.35 24.90 18.20
N GLU A 44 -28.17 23.72 18.82
CA GLU A 44 -27.75 23.59 20.21
C GLU A 44 -26.46 24.36 20.53
N GLU A 45 -26.33 24.83 21.77
CA GLU A 45 -25.18 25.64 22.20
C GLU A 45 -23.84 24.91 22.04
N ARG A 46 -23.83 23.57 22.17
CA ARG A 46 -22.61 22.76 21.99
C ARG A 46 -21.98 22.91 20.60
N TYR A 47 -22.76 23.26 19.57
CA TYR A 47 -22.25 23.49 18.21
C TYR A 47 -21.90 24.97 17.92
N ALA A 48 -22.00 25.87 18.91
CA ALA A 48 -21.68 27.28 18.73
C ALA A 48 -20.19 27.62 18.93
N GLU A 49 -19.30 26.63 19.14
CA GLU A 49 -17.86 26.83 19.44
C GLU A 49 -17.17 27.77 18.44
N TYR A 50 -17.47 27.62 17.14
CA TYR A 50 -16.89 28.42 16.07
C TYR A 50 -17.73 29.66 15.68
N GLY A 51 -18.80 29.94 16.41
CA GLY A 51 -19.77 31.01 16.16
C GLY A 51 -21.16 30.50 15.77
N THR A 52 -22.12 31.43 15.63
CA THR A 52 -23.56 31.10 15.52
C THR A 52 -24.07 30.88 14.09
N SER A 53 -23.20 30.96 13.07
CA SER A 53 -23.57 30.72 11.67
C SER A 53 -23.76 29.22 11.38
N LYS A 54 -24.54 28.89 10.33
CA LYS A 54 -24.80 27.51 9.89
C LYS A 54 -23.51 26.75 9.59
N ALA A 55 -22.61 27.39 8.83
CA ALA A 55 -21.32 26.81 8.49
C ALA A 55 -20.46 26.55 9.74
N ASN A 56 -20.43 27.48 10.70
CA ASN A 56 -19.68 27.29 11.95
C ASN A 56 -20.25 26.17 12.80
N ARG A 57 -21.58 26.04 12.82
CA ARG A 57 -22.27 24.94 13.50
C ARG A 57 -22.01 23.60 12.84
N LEU A 58 -21.96 23.54 11.50
CA LEU A 58 -21.57 22.34 10.76
C LEU A 58 -20.10 21.94 11.02
N ARG A 59 -19.18 22.91 11.09
CA ARG A 59 -17.77 22.68 11.47
C ARG A 59 -17.65 22.13 12.89
N ALA A 60 -18.40 22.71 13.84
CA ALA A 60 -18.42 22.23 15.22
C ALA A 60 -19.02 20.81 15.30
N PHE A 61 -20.06 20.54 14.52
CA PHE A 61 -20.66 19.22 14.42
C PHE A 61 -19.69 18.17 13.87
N TRP A 62 -18.90 18.47 12.84
CA TRP A 62 -17.85 17.56 12.37
C TRP A 62 -16.83 17.20 13.45
N LYS A 63 -16.49 18.15 14.34
CA LYS A 63 -15.57 17.91 15.45
C LYS A 63 -16.20 17.10 16.58
N LEU A 64 -17.43 17.43 16.97
CA LEU A 64 -18.05 16.92 18.18
C LEU A 64 -18.91 15.66 17.94
N GLY A 65 -19.48 15.50 16.74
CA GLY A 65 -20.32 14.38 16.36
C GLY A 65 -19.57 13.04 16.31
N THR A 66 -20.32 11.95 16.45
CA THR A 66 -19.83 10.59 16.22
C THR A 66 -19.62 10.32 14.73
N GLU A 67 -18.85 9.28 14.39
CA GLU A 67 -18.62 8.89 12.98
C GLU A 67 -19.94 8.57 12.27
N LEU A 68 -20.86 7.89 12.95
CA LEU A 68 -22.18 7.54 12.42
C LEU A 68 -23.04 8.79 12.16
N GLU A 69 -23.10 9.74 13.10
CA GLU A 69 -23.86 10.98 12.93
C GLU A 69 -23.29 11.83 11.78
N VAL A 70 -21.96 11.95 11.70
CA VAL A 70 -21.31 12.71 10.62
C VAL A 70 -21.48 12.01 9.28
N SER A 71 -21.32 10.69 9.22
CA SER A 71 -21.58 9.88 8.02
C SER A 71 -23.01 10.08 7.51
N ALA A 72 -24.01 9.90 8.39
CA ALA A 72 -25.42 10.06 8.04
C ALA A 72 -25.72 11.47 7.51
N SER A 73 -25.15 12.50 8.13
CA SER A 73 -25.31 13.88 7.66
C SER A 73 -24.73 14.11 6.26
N LEU A 74 -23.55 13.55 5.95
CA LEU A 74 -22.89 13.70 4.66
C LEU A 74 -23.62 12.94 3.55
N ALA A 75 -24.11 11.73 3.84
CA ALA A 75 -24.93 10.96 2.91
C ALA A 75 -26.23 11.72 2.58
N ALA A 76 -26.94 12.22 3.60
CA ALA A 76 -28.16 12.99 3.41
C ALA A 76 -27.93 14.30 2.63
N LEU A 77 -26.79 14.96 2.81
CA LEU A 77 -26.42 16.16 2.06
C LEU A 77 -26.16 15.84 0.58
N ALA A 78 -25.51 14.71 0.29
CA ALA A 78 -25.32 14.25 -1.09
C ALA A 78 -26.65 13.90 -1.77
N ASP A 79 -27.58 13.26 -1.05
CA ASP A 79 -28.91 12.94 -1.56
C ASP A 79 -29.76 14.19 -1.79
N TYR A 80 -29.62 15.20 -0.92
CA TYR A 80 -30.23 16.52 -1.15
C TYR A 80 -29.72 17.16 -2.44
N VAL A 81 -28.41 17.17 -2.67
CA VAL A 81 -27.78 17.69 -3.91
C VAL A 81 -28.31 16.94 -5.14
N GLN A 82 -28.37 15.61 -5.08
CA GLN A 82 -28.86 14.79 -6.19
C GLN A 82 -30.33 15.09 -6.51
N ALA A 83 -31.18 15.13 -5.48
CA ALA A 83 -32.60 15.39 -5.63
C ALA A 83 -32.85 16.78 -6.22
N LYS A 84 -32.11 17.79 -5.75
CA LYS A 84 -32.14 19.16 -6.30
C LYS A 84 -31.66 19.23 -7.74
N ARG A 85 -30.63 18.47 -8.12
CA ARG A 85 -30.19 18.40 -9.53
C ARG A 85 -31.30 17.84 -10.42
N ILE A 86 -31.92 16.74 -10.01
CA ILE A 86 -32.97 16.07 -10.79
C ILE A 86 -34.25 16.93 -10.87
N ALA A 87 -34.66 17.55 -9.76
CA ALA A 87 -35.93 18.28 -9.67
C ALA A 87 -35.85 19.71 -10.23
N GLU A 88 -34.73 20.40 -10.03
CA GLU A 88 -34.61 21.85 -10.27
C GLU A 88 -33.44 22.22 -11.19
N GLY A 89 -32.66 21.25 -11.68
CA GLY A 89 -31.46 21.52 -12.48
C GLY A 89 -30.34 22.19 -11.68
N TYR A 90 -30.31 21.98 -10.37
CA TYR A 90 -29.29 22.55 -9.48
C TYR A 90 -27.89 21.99 -9.78
N ASP A 91 -27.04 22.81 -10.38
CA ASP A 91 -25.68 22.43 -10.81
C ASP A 91 -24.57 23.10 -9.98
N ALA A 92 -24.92 23.57 -8.78
CA ALA A 92 -23.96 24.29 -7.92
C ALA A 92 -22.92 23.34 -7.27
N VAL A 93 -23.19 22.04 -7.27
CA VAL A 93 -22.28 20.99 -6.81
C VAL A 93 -22.11 19.99 -7.96
N PRO A 94 -20.90 19.86 -8.53
CA PRO A 94 -20.61 18.87 -9.57
C PRO A 94 -20.90 17.43 -9.12
N GLU A 95 -21.27 16.56 -10.06
CA GLU A 95 -21.50 15.11 -9.82
C GLU A 95 -20.31 14.43 -9.13
N GLU A 96 -19.09 14.80 -9.52
CA GLU A 96 -17.86 14.30 -8.90
C GLU A 96 -17.73 14.69 -7.42
N HIS A 97 -18.17 15.90 -7.05
CA HIS A 97 -18.11 16.37 -5.67
C HIS A 97 -19.17 15.66 -4.82
N GLU A 98 -20.37 15.48 -5.36
CA GLU A 98 -21.43 14.69 -4.73
C GLU A 98 -20.98 13.23 -4.50
N ALA A 99 -20.38 12.59 -5.50
CA ALA A 99 -19.84 11.24 -5.38
C ALA A 99 -18.76 11.15 -4.29
N ARG A 100 -17.86 12.14 -4.22
CA ARG A 100 -16.82 12.19 -3.18
C ARG A 100 -17.38 12.45 -1.78
N ILE A 101 -18.43 13.25 -1.65
CA ILE A 101 -19.16 13.40 -0.36
C ILE A 101 -19.71 12.04 0.10
N ARG A 102 -20.31 11.25 -0.81
CA ARG A 102 -20.79 9.90 -0.48
C ARG A 102 -19.68 8.94 -0.11
N GLU A 103 -18.54 9.02 -0.79
CA GLU A 103 -17.37 8.18 -0.46
C GLU A 103 -16.88 8.46 0.97
N ILE A 104 -16.73 9.73 1.35
CA ILE A 104 -16.37 10.14 2.71
C ILE A 104 -17.42 9.66 3.72
N ALA A 105 -18.71 9.81 3.40
CA ALA A 105 -19.79 9.30 4.23
C ALA A 105 -19.68 7.77 4.44
N SER A 106 -19.47 7.00 3.37
CA SER A 106 -19.34 5.54 3.43
C SER A 106 -18.10 5.07 4.18
N SER A 107 -16.99 5.81 4.06
CA SER A 107 -15.76 5.55 4.81
C SER A 107 -15.97 5.75 6.31
N LEU A 108 -16.74 6.77 6.70
CA LEU A 108 -17.11 7.01 8.10
C LEU A 108 -18.15 6.02 8.64
N ALA A 109 -18.97 5.42 7.77
CA ALA A 109 -19.95 4.40 8.14
C ALA A 109 -19.34 3.00 8.37
N GLY A 110 -18.06 2.81 8.02
CA GLY A 110 -17.43 1.47 8.01
C GLY A 110 -17.93 0.55 6.91
N THR A 111 -18.74 1.06 5.96
CA THR A 111 -19.24 0.34 4.79
C THR A 111 -18.49 0.81 3.55
N SER A 112 -17.20 0.50 3.45
CA SER A 112 -16.44 0.74 2.22
C SER A 112 -16.85 -0.27 1.14
N SER A 113 -17.21 0.23 -0.05
CA SER A 113 -16.79 -0.44 -1.29
C SER A 113 -15.32 -0.05 -1.51
N PRO A 114 -14.46 -0.96 -2.01
CA PRO A 114 -13.02 -0.79 -1.95
C PRO A 114 -12.57 0.41 -2.77
N ARG A 115 -11.54 1.11 -2.28
CA ARG A 115 -10.64 1.90 -3.14
C ARG A 115 -10.38 1.11 -4.43
N PRO A 116 -10.22 1.75 -5.60
CA PRO A 116 -9.68 1.05 -6.76
C PRO A 116 -8.27 0.57 -6.43
N THR A 117 -8.17 -0.65 -5.91
CA THR A 117 -6.96 -1.47 -5.89
C THR A 117 -6.92 -2.17 -7.23
N LEU A 118 -6.41 -1.48 -8.25
CA LEU A 118 -5.91 -2.12 -9.45
C LEU A 118 -4.69 -1.36 -9.96
N SER A 119 -3.53 -1.96 -9.76
CA SER A 119 -2.60 -2.32 -10.82
C SER A 119 -1.16 -2.19 -10.32
N GLY A 120 -0.41 -3.28 -10.41
CA GLY A 120 0.92 -3.43 -9.84
C GLY A 120 1.86 -2.25 -10.10
N ALA A 121 2.40 -1.69 -9.03
CA ALA A 121 3.58 -0.84 -9.05
C ALA A 121 4.30 -0.97 -7.69
N THR A 122 5.47 -1.61 -7.75
CA THR A 122 6.70 -1.33 -6.98
C THR A 122 6.59 -0.68 -5.60
N THR A 123 7.07 -1.41 -4.58
CA THR A 123 7.97 -0.97 -3.46
C THR A 123 7.54 0.21 -2.55
N THR A 124 6.94 1.28 -3.07
CA THR A 124 6.40 2.45 -2.36
C THR A 124 5.17 2.99 -3.09
N GLU A 125 4.03 3.16 -2.42
CA GLU A 125 2.88 3.78 -3.08
C GLU A 125 3.12 5.28 -3.25
N ALA A 126 2.95 5.76 -4.48
CA ALA A 126 2.86 7.18 -4.78
C ALA A 126 1.47 7.47 -5.30
N THR A 127 0.73 8.32 -4.60
CA THR A 127 -0.60 8.76 -5.03
C THR A 127 -0.57 10.22 -5.39
N VAL A 128 -1.29 10.56 -6.45
CA VAL A 128 -1.47 11.95 -6.88
C VAL A 128 -2.94 12.28 -6.73
N SER A 129 -3.24 13.31 -5.92
CA SER A 129 -4.59 13.84 -5.78
C SER A 129 -4.55 15.34 -5.96
N LYS A 130 -5.22 15.83 -7.03
CA LYS A 130 -5.18 17.23 -7.46
C LYS A 130 -3.75 17.67 -7.76
N ASN A 131 -3.16 18.52 -6.92
CA ASN A 131 -1.79 19.02 -7.00
C ASN A 131 -0.88 18.49 -5.86
N LEU A 132 -1.36 17.52 -5.07
CA LEU A 132 -0.60 16.89 -4.00
C LEU A 132 -0.05 15.55 -4.49
N ILE A 133 1.26 15.38 -4.31
CA ILE A 133 1.92 14.08 -4.46
C ILE A 133 2.15 13.56 -3.04
N SER A 134 1.56 12.41 -2.72
CA SER A 134 1.87 11.65 -1.51
C SER A 134 2.83 10.54 -1.92
N ILE A 135 3.99 10.48 -1.28
CA ILE A 135 5.00 9.46 -1.51
C ILE A 135 5.22 8.72 -0.20
N GLU A 136 5.07 7.41 -0.22
CA GLU A 136 5.53 6.57 0.88
C GLU A 136 7.05 6.40 0.83
N ILE A 137 7.72 6.58 1.97
CA ILE A 137 9.16 6.34 2.06
C ILE A 137 9.38 4.84 2.05
N HIS A 138 10.37 4.38 1.29
CA HIS A 138 10.73 2.95 1.26
C HIS A 138 11.01 2.41 2.66
N GLU A 139 10.43 1.27 3.03
CA GLU A 139 10.45 0.72 4.39
C GLU A 139 11.87 0.53 4.96
N ASP A 140 12.79 0.01 4.14
CA ASP A 140 14.20 -0.19 4.53
C ASP A 140 14.91 1.13 4.76
N ILE A 141 14.46 2.22 4.13
CA ILE A 141 14.99 3.55 4.41
C ILE A 141 14.32 4.10 5.67
N TYR A 142 12.99 4.05 5.75
CA TYR A 142 12.21 4.61 6.86
C TYR A 142 12.65 4.02 8.21
N SER A 143 12.80 2.70 8.29
CA SER A 143 13.26 2.00 9.50
C SER A 143 14.64 2.47 10.01
N HIS A 144 15.50 3.00 9.14
CA HIS A 144 16.79 3.57 9.51
C HIS A 144 16.72 5.06 9.89
N ILE A 145 15.71 5.79 9.40
CA ILE A 145 15.63 7.25 9.55
C ILE A 145 14.52 7.75 10.47
N GLU A 146 13.57 6.89 10.86
CA GLU A 146 12.40 7.22 11.69
C GLU A 146 12.79 8.01 12.95
N ARG A 147 13.83 7.55 13.66
CA ARG A 147 14.30 8.21 14.89
C ARG A 147 14.74 9.66 14.68
N TYR A 148 15.26 9.99 13.49
CA TYR A 148 15.72 11.34 13.16
C TYR A 148 14.54 12.22 12.76
N LEU A 149 13.59 11.67 11.99
CA LEU A 149 12.34 12.38 11.65
C LEU A 149 11.52 12.70 12.90
N ALA A 150 11.46 11.79 13.87
CA ALA A 150 10.75 12.00 15.14
C ALA A 150 11.36 13.10 16.02
N THR A 151 12.63 13.45 15.80
CA THR A 151 13.34 14.51 16.53
C THR A 151 13.63 15.74 15.67
N ASP A 152 12.98 15.87 14.51
CA ASP A 152 13.20 16.93 13.52
C ASP A 152 14.68 17.07 13.07
N ASP A 153 15.46 15.99 13.16
CA ASP A 153 16.86 15.93 12.73
C ASP A 153 16.96 15.55 11.25
N TYR A 154 16.43 16.43 10.41
CA TYR A 154 16.31 16.21 8.97
C TYR A 154 17.66 16.04 8.27
N PHE A 155 18.73 16.64 8.79
CA PHE A 155 20.07 16.47 8.23
C PHE A 155 20.54 15.02 8.34
N HIS A 156 20.45 14.42 9.53
CA HIS A 156 20.83 13.02 9.71
C HIS A 156 19.86 12.07 9.02
N ALA A 157 18.56 12.41 8.95
CA ALA A 157 17.60 11.63 8.17
C ALA A 157 18.04 11.52 6.68
N VAL A 158 18.47 12.62 6.07
CA VAL A 158 18.98 12.61 4.68
C VAL A 158 20.29 11.82 4.57
N GLU A 159 21.28 12.09 5.42
CA GLU A 159 22.57 11.40 5.36
C GLU A 159 22.45 9.88 5.56
N GLU A 160 21.64 9.43 6.52
CA GLU A 160 21.40 8.01 6.74
C GLU A 160 20.57 7.40 5.60
N SER A 161 19.61 8.11 5.00
CA SER A 161 18.88 7.60 3.83
C SER A 161 19.80 7.27 2.65
N TYR A 162 20.78 8.13 2.36
CA TYR A 162 21.76 7.91 1.28
C TYR A 162 22.76 6.80 1.62
N LYS A 163 23.10 6.66 2.90
CA LYS A 163 23.93 5.56 3.38
C LYS A 163 23.23 4.22 3.17
N VAL A 164 21.94 4.11 3.48
CA VAL A 164 21.14 2.88 3.21
C VAL A 164 21.17 2.51 1.73
N VAL A 165 20.98 3.49 0.82
CA VAL A 165 21.07 3.25 -0.64
C VAL A 165 22.43 2.69 -1.05
N ARG A 166 23.52 3.23 -0.50
CA ARG A 166 24.89 2.77 -0.82
C ARG A 166 25.21 1.41 -0.21
N GLU A 167 24.74 1.13 1.00
CA GLU A 167 24.85 -0.18 1.63
C GLU A 167 24.12 -1.25 0.82
N LYS A 168 22.92 -0.94 0.32
CA LYS A 168 22.18 -1.83 -0.59
C LYS A 168 22.92 -2.07 -1.89
N LEU A 169 23.50 -1.02 -2.49
CA LEU A 169 24.33 -1.16 -3.68
C LEU A 169 25.54 -2.09 -3.42
N ARG A 170 26.18 -1.98 -2.25
CA ARG A 170 27.26 -2.88 -1.82
C ARG A 170 26.79 -4.32 -1.68
N GLU A 171 25.64 -4.56 -1.06
CA GLU A 171 25.09 -5.91 -0.93
C GLU A 171 24.89 -6.58 -2.29
N LEU A 172 24.38 -5.84 -3.27
CA LEU A 172 24.11 -6.37 -4.61
C LEU A 172 25.37 -6.52 -5.49
N THR A 173 26.38 -5.67 -5.29
CA THR A 173 27.51 -5.54 -6.25
C THR A 173 28.89 -5.80 -5.65
N GLY A 174 29.00 -5.85 -4.33
CA GLY A 174 30.26 -5.89 -3.59
C GLY A 174 30.95 -4.53 -3.42
N SER A 175 30.39 -3.42 -3.92
CA SER A 175 30.97 -2.08 -3.75
C SER A 175 29.93 -1.03 -3.35
N GLU A 176 30.28 -0.20 -2.36
CA GLU A 176 29.48 0.98 -1.95
C GLU A 176 29.66 2.18 -2.88
N LYS A 177 30.73 2.18 -3.69
CA LYS A 177 31.05 3.28 -4.59
C LYS A 177 30.35 3.07 -5.92
N SER A 178 29.40 3.94 -6.22
CA SER A 178 28.68 3.95 -7.49
C SER A 178 29.61 4.13 -8.68
N THR A 179 30.75 4.83 -8.52
CA THR A 179 31.78 4.91 -9.57
C THR A 179 32.44 3.57 -9.88
N ASP A 180 32.57 2.68 -8.90
CA ASP A 180 33.16 1.35 -9.12
C ASP A 180 32.15 0.40 -9.78
N VAL A 181 30.86 0.61 -9.48
CA VAL A 181 29.76 -0.21 -10.04
C VAL A 181 29.43 0.21 -11.47
N PHE A 182 29.15 1.50 -11.66
CA PHE A 182 28.57 2.04 -12.90
C PHE A 182 29.60 2.73 -13.81
N ASN A 183 30.81 3.04 -13.32
CA ASN A 183 31.78 3.96 -13.93
C ASN A 183 31.30 5.42 -14.00
N GLU A 184 32.20 6.36 -14.29
CA GLU A 184 31.91 7.81 -14.29
C GLU A 184 30.80 8.22 -15.26
N ASN A 185 30.59 7.45 -16.32
CA ASN A 185 29.59 7.73 -17.36
C ASN A 185 28.34 6.83 -17.26
N ALA A 186 28.22 6.05 -16.18
CA ALA A 186 27.15 5.07 -15.98
C ALA A 186 27.03 4.03 -17.11
N GLN A 187 28.15 3.65 -17.73
CA GLN A 187 28.19 2.72 -18.87
C GLN A 187 28.60 1.30 -18.51
N SER A 188 29.02 1.04 -17.26
CA SER A 188 29.46 -0.29 -16.84
C SER A 188 28.27 -1.24 -16.76
N ASN A 189 28.36 -2.36 -17.48
CA ASN A 189 27.37 -3.43 -17.46
C ASN A 189 27.73 -4.60 -16.53
N LYS A 190 28.87 -4.51 -15.83
CA LYS A 190 29.44 -5.60 -15.00
C LYS A 190 28.43 -6.17 -14.00
N HIS A 191 27.57 -5.32 -13.44
CA HIS A 191 26.64 -5.68 -12.38
C HIS A 191 25.17 -5.70 -12.84
N TYR A 192 24.87 -5.63 -14.14
CA TYR A 192 23.49 -5.60 -14.65
C TYR A 192 22.67 -6.82 -14.22
N ARG A 193 23.28 -8.01 -14.15
CA ARG A 193 22.55 -9.20 -13.70
C ARG A 193 22.04 -9.07 -12.27
N ALA A 194 22.86 -8.51 -11.38
CA ALA A 194 22.52 -8.34 -9.97
C ALA A 194 21.53 -7.19 -9.74
N LEU A 195 21.64 -6.11 -10.52
CA LEU A 195 20.82 -4.91 -10.35
C LEU A 195 19.51 -4.95 -11.11
N PHE A 196 19.49 -5.60 -12.28
CA PHE A 196 18.39 -5.53 -13.25
C PHE A 196 17.87 -6.90 -13.69
N GLY A 197 18.39 -7.99 -13.10
CA GLY A 197 17.99 -9.36 -13.41
C GLY A 197 18.40 -9.87 -14.80
N LYS A 198 19.13 -9.07 -15.59
CA LYS A 198 19.54 -9.39 -16.97
C LYS A 198 21.00 -9.02 -17.21
N SER A 199 21.69 -9.76 -18.08
CA SER A 199 23.09 -9.45 -18.46
C SER A 199 23.21 -8.29 -19.44
N ALA A 200 22.15 -8.00 -20.21
CA ALA A 200 22.12 -6.95 -21.22
C ALA A 200 20.70 -6.39 -21.39
N PRO A 201 20.56 -5.12 -21.79
CA PRO A 201 19.28 -4.54 -22.16
C PRO A 201 18.75 -5.14 -23.47
N ALA A 202 17.43 -5.24 -23.61
CA ALA A 202 16.71 -5.70 -24.78
C ALA A 202 16.75 -4.70 -25.94
N GLY A 203 17.06 -3.43 -25.67
CA GLY A 203 17.18 -2.38 -26.68
C GLY A 203 17.74 -1.07 -26.13
N MET A 204 17.87 -0.06 -27.00
CA MET A 204 18.47 1.23 -26.63
C MET A 204 17.72 1.95 -25.50
N ALA A 205 16.38 1.91 -25.50
CA ALA A 205 15.58 2.55 -24.47
C ALA A 205 15.84 1.97 -23.07
N GLU A 206 15.94 0.64 -22.95
CA GLU A 206 16.27 -0.02 -21.67
C GLU A 206 17.73 0.24 -21.28
N ALA A 207 18.64 0.33 -22.26
CA ALA A 207 20.04 0.69 -22.03
C ALA A 207 20.18 2.11 -21.45
N ASP A 208 19.46 3.08 -22.02
CA ASP A 208 19.43 4.46 -21.53
C ASP A 208 18.77 4.56 -20.15
N PHE A 209 17.74 3.75 -19.89
CA PHE A 209 17.12 3.65 -18.58
C PHE A 209 18.11 3.12 -17.52
N PHE A 210 18.81 2.02 -17.78
CA PHE A 210 19.83 1.48 -16.86
C PHE A 210 20.96 2.47 -16.60
N ARG A 211 21.39 3.20 -17.63
CA ARG A 211 22.36 4.28 -17.50
C ARG A 211 21.83 5.45 -16.66
N GLY A 212 20.55 5.79 -16.80
CA GLY A 212 19.85 6.76 -15.95
C GLY A 212 19.88 6.37 -14.48
N ILE A 213 19.66 5.09 -14.16
CA ILE A 213 19.80 4.55 -12.80
C ILE A 213 21.24 4.75 -12.29
N GLY A 214 22.24 4.44 -13.13
CA GLY A 214 23.64 4.67 -12.76
C GLY A 214 23.94 6.14 -12.42
N TYR A 215 23.44 7.09 -13.20
CA TYR A 215 23.58 8.53 -12.89
C TYR A 215 22.89 8.93 -11.59
N LEU A 216 21.72 8.35 -11.30
CA LEU A 216 21.03 8.59 -10.03
C LEU A 216 21.88 8.15 -8.83
N HIS A 217 22.49 6.96 -8.90
CA HIS A 217 23.38 6.47 -7.85
C HIS A 217 24.68 7.28 -7.72
N LEU A 218 25.26 7.71 -8.85
CA LEU A 218 26.37 8.66 -8.83
C LEU A 218 25.94 9.97 -8.14
N GLY A 219 24.74 10.47 -8.44
CA GLY A 219 24.13 11.61 -7.77
C GLY A 219 24.02 11.43 -6.26
N VAL A 220 23.45 10.31 -5.79
CA VAL A 220 23.37 9.96 -4.36
C VAL A 220 24.77 9.93 -3.72
N GLN A 221 25.76 9.34 -4.39
CA GLN A 221 27.14 9.30 -3.88
C GLN A 221 27.73 10.70 -3.70
N PHE A 222 27.54 11.60 -4.65
CA PHE A 222 28.15 12.94 -4.62
C PHE A 222 27.34 13.98 -3.84
N LEU A 223 26.03 13.78 -3.69
CA LEU A 223 25.18 14.61 -2.83
C LEU A 223 25.40 14.30 -1.35
N ARG A 224 25.81 13.07 -1.00
CA ARG A 224 26.19 12.72 0.37
C ARG A 224 27.47 13.45 0.77
N ASN A 225 27.39 14.29 1.80
CA ASN A 225 28.54 15.08 2.25
C ASN A 225 29.16 14.48 3.52
N GLU A 226 29.99 13.45 3.36
CA GLU A 226 30.66 12.75 4.47
C GLU A 226 31.58 13.65 5.32
N LYS A 227 31.97 14.84 4.82
CA LYS A 227 32.90 15.76 5.48
C LYS A 227 32.22 16.93 6.19
N ALA A 228 30.89 16.98 6.24
CA ALA A 228 30.15 17.95 7.02
C ALA A 228 30.23 17.65 8.54
N HIS A 229 31.45 17.63 9.09
CA HIS A 229 31.69 17.63 10.55
C HIS A 229 31.41 18.99 11.20
N SER A 230 30.84 19.95 10.46
CA SER A 230 30.36 21.21 11.00
C SER A 230 28.89 21.06 11.41
N LEU A 231 28.70 20.98 12.73
CA LEU A 231 27.47 21.26 13.49
C LEU A 231 26.30 21.82 12.66
N ALA A 232 25.25 21.01 12.54
CA ALA A 232 23.89 21.42 12.17
C ALA A 232 23.81 22.33 10.92
N THR A 233 24.14 21.80 9.75
CA THR A 233 23.59 22.37 8.52
C THR A 233 22.07 22.14 8.58
N PHE A 234 21.32 23.19 8.90
CA PHE A 234 19.87 23.17 8.82
C PHE A 234 19.47 22.72 7.41
N VAL A 235 18.77 21.59 7.33
CA VAL A 235 18.06 21.18 6.12
C VAL A 235 16.62 21.52 6.37
N GLU A 236 16.05 22.36 5.49
CA GLU A 236 14.64 22.70 5.56
C GLU A 236 13.80 21.42 5.36
N PRO A 237 12.72 21.22 6.14
CA PRO A 237 11.98 19.96 6.14
C PRO A 237 11.51 19.50 4.76
N ASN A 238 10.94 20.39 3.94
CA ASN A 238 10.48 20.01 2.60
C ASN A 238 11.65 19.57 1.70
N LEU A 239 12.77 20.28 1.75
CA LEU A 239 13.98 19.88 1.04
C LEU A 239 14.51 18.52 1.51
N ALA A 240 14.47 18.23 2.81
CA ALA A 240 14.85 16.94 3.34
C ALA A 240 13.97 15.81 2.80
N ILE A 241 12.65 16.02 2.75
CA ILE A 241 11.71 15.07 2.17
C ILE A 241 12.01 14.82 0.68
N HIS A 242 12.40 15.85 -0.09
CA HIS A 242 12.81 15.67 -1.48
C HIS A 242 14.07 14.79 -1.62
N TYR A 243 15.06 14.98 -0.76
CA TYR A 243 16.26 14.13 -0.76
C TYR A 243 15.96 12.69 -0.33
N ILE A 244 15.13 12.50 0.69
CA ILE A 244 14.69 11.16 1.13
C ILE A 244 13.89 10.49 0.01
N SER A 245 13.03 11.23 -0.69
CA SER A 245 12.28 10.71 -1.85
C SER A 245 13.22 10.28 -2.98
N LEU A 246 14.29 11.05 -3.24
CA LEU A 246 15.34 10.66 -4.19
C LEU A 246 16.05 9.37 -3.76
N ALA A 247 16.32 9.22 -2.46
CA ALA A 247 16.92 8.03 -1.89
C ALA A 247 16.02 6.80 -2.08
N SER A 248 14.71 6.93 -1.79
CA SER A 248 13.72 5.88 -2.01
C SER A 248 13.66 5.48 -3.49
N LEU A 249 13.58 6.45 -4.41
CA LEU A 249 13.59 6.16 -5.84
C LEU A 249 14.87 5.40 -6.27
N ALA A 250 16.03 5.83 -5.80
CA ALA A 250 17.30 5.17 -6.11
C ALA A 250 17.34 3.73 -5.57
N TYR A 251 16.92 3.53 -4.33
CA TYR A 251 16.82 2.20 -3.70
C TYR A 251 15.89 1.28 -4.49
N ASP A 252 14.71 1.79 -4.86
CA ASP A 252 13.68 1.04 -5.59
C ASP A 252 14.15 0.68 -7.00
N LEU A 253 14.94 1.54 -7.65
CA LEU A 253 15.49 1.29 -8.99
C LEU A 253 16.44 0.08 -9.04
N ILE A 254 17.15 -0.23 -7.96
CA ILE A 254 18.09 -1.36 -7.90
C ILE A 254 17.54 -2.59 -7.17
N THR A 255 16.38 -2.49 -6.53
CA THR A 255 15.74 -3.59 -5.80
C THR A 255 14.46 -4.10 -6.45
N ARG A 256 13.92 -3.39 -7.45
CA ARG A 256 12.71 -3.80 -8.20
C ARG A 256 12.91 -5.01 -9.13
N PHE A 257 14.12 -5.54 -9.25
CA PHE A 257 14.41 -6.64 -10.16
C PHE A 257 14.87 -7.87 -9.38
N LEU A 258 14.13 -8.95 -9.53
CA LEU A 258 14.60 -10.29 -9.17
C LEU A 258 15.08 -10.99 -10.44
N SER A 259 16.28 -11.54 -10.42
CA SER A 259 16.75 -12.36 -11.54
C SER A 259 15.94 -13.64 -11.63
N GLU A 260 15.74 -14.16 -12.84
CA GLU A 260 15.10 -15.47 -13.05
C GLU A 260 15.84 -16.59 -12.30
N GLU A 261 17.15 -16.47 -12.14
CA GLU A 261 17.93 -17.43 -11.34
C GLU A 261 17.57 -17.36 -9.85
N ALA A 262 17.39 -16.16 -9.30
CA ALA A 262 16.99 -16.00 -7.90
C ALA A 262 15.58 -16.54 -7.68
N VAL A 263 14.64 -16.25 -8.60
CA VAL A 263 13.28 -16.82 -8.55
C VAL A 263 13.35 -18.34 -8.61
N ALA A 264 14.10 -18.90 -9.57
CA ALA A 264 14.27 -20.35 -9.71
C ALA A 264 14.91 -21.01 -8.48
N GLU A 265 15.90 -20.35 -7.87
CA GLU A 265 16.53 -20.81 -6.62
C GLU A 265 15.50 -20.91 -5.49
N ILE A 266 14.69 -19.86 -5.29
CA ILE A 266 13.63 -19.85 -4.26
C ILE A 266 12.61 -20.94 -4.53
N GLU A 267 12.17 -21.07 -5.78
CA GLU A 267 11.20 -22.11 -6.16
C GLU A 267 11.75 -23.52 -5.96
N GLU A 268 13.04 -23.74 -6.20
CA GLU A 268 13.68 -25.02 -5.96
C GLU A 268 13.85 -25.30 -4.46
N ILE A 269 14.11 -24.29 -3.63
CA ILE A 269 14.11 -24.44 -2.16
C ILE A 269 12.74 -24.93 -1.69
N VAL A 270 11.65 -24.30 -2.14
CA VAL A 270 10.27 -24.74 -1.80
C VAL A 270 10.02 -26.15 -2.32
N ARG A 271 10.42 -26.46 -3.55
CA ARG A 271 10.23 -27.78 -4.18
C ARG A 271 10.99 -28.87 -3.43
N ALA A 272 12.24 -28.62 -3.08
CA ALA A 272 13.08 -29.53 -2.32
C ALA A 272 12.50 -29.77 -0.92
N LYS A 273 12.03 -28.71 -0.25
CA LYS A 273 11.38 -28.83 1.05
C LYS A 273 10.09 -29.66 0.96
N ARG A 274 9.23 -29.40 -0.04
CA ARG A 274 8.02 -30.21 -0.26
C ARG A 274 8.32 -31.69 -0.49
N LYS A 275 9.37 -32.00 -1.27
CA LYS A 275 9.84 -33.38 -1.53
C LYS A 275 10.47 -34.06 -0.31
N SER A 276 10.96 -33.30 0.67
CA SER A 276 11.59 -33.86 1.88
C SER A 276 10.60 -34.58 2.80
N TYR A 277 9.30 -34.25 2.71
CA TYR A 277 8.26 -34.87 3.53
C TYR A 277 7.96 -36.30 3.08
N ARG A 278 8.12 -37.25 4.00
CA ARG A 278 7.91 -38.68 3.75
C ARG A 278 6.44 -39.13 3.85
N SER A 279 5.55 -38.28 4.36
CA SER A 279 4.12 -38.58 4.46
C SER A 279 3.29 -37.32 4.36
N VAL A 280 2.05 -37.47 3.88
CA VAL A 280 1.06 -36.40 3.78
C VAL A 280 0.80 -35.77 5.15
N ARG A 281 0.64 -36.59 6.20
CA ARG A 281 0.42 -36.11 7.56
C ARG A 281 1.56 -35.24 8.09
N ALA A 282 2.81 -35.63 7.82
CA ALA A 282 3.96 -34.85 8.26
C ALA A 282 4.06 -33.51 7.52
N PHE A 283 3.70 -33.49 6.23
CA PHE A 283 3.64 -32.25 5.46
C PHE A 283 2.61 -31.28 6.03
N TYR A 284 1.35 -31.70 6.17
CA TYR A 284 0.28 -30.81 6.65
C TYR A 284 0.52 -30.28 8.06
N ALA A 285 1.08 -31.09 8.96
CA ALA A 285 1.42 -30.66 10.31
C ALA A 285 2.46 -29.52 10.36
N ASP A 286 3.34 -29.44 9.37
CA ASP A 286 4.31 -28.35 9.23
C ASP A 286 3.78 -27.18 8.39
N PHE A 287 2.83 -27.46 7.48
CA PHE A 287 2.29 -26.48 6.56
C PHE A 287 1.25 -25.57 7.22
N GLU A 288 0.30 -26.11 7.99
CA GLU A 288 -0.83 -25.41 8.62
C GLU A 288 -0.45 -24.20 9.51
N ASP A 289 0.77 -24.17 10.03
CA ASP A 289 1.29 -23.07 10.87
C ASP A 289 2.50 -22.36 10.27
N GLY A 290 2.82 -22.62 9.00
CA GLY A 290 4.04 -22.13 8.36
C GLY A 290 5.33 -22.62 9.05
N LYS A 291 5.28 -23.69 9.88
CA LYS A 291 6.46 -24.23 10.59
C LYS A 291 7.57 -24.64 9.64
N TRP A 292 7.22 -25.09 8.43
CA TRP A 292 8.20 -25.43 7.41
C TRP A 292 9.11 -24.26 7.03
N LEU A 293 8.66 -23.00 7.18
CA LEU A 293 9.44 -21.78 6.95
C LEU A 293 10.66 -21.69 7.88
N GLN A 294 10.57 -22.24 9.10
CA GLN A 294 11.69 -22.28 10.05
C GLN A 294 12.79 -23.26 9.62
N GLY A 295 12.46 -24.18 8.72
CA GLY A 295 13.35 -25.25 8.25
C GLY A 295 14.00 -24.96 6.90
N ILE A 296 13.92 -23.73 6.38
CA ILE A 296 14.54 -23.32 5.12
C ILE A 296 15.44 -22.10 5.34
N SER A 297 16.45 -21.97 4.49
CA SER A 297 17.29 -20.76 4.42
C SER A 297 16.98 -20.06 3.10
N LEU A 298 16.35 -18.88 3.19
CA LEU A 298 16.03 -18.09 2.00
C LEU A 298 17.23 -17.21 1.60
N PRO A 299 17.41 -16.95 0.29
CA PRO A 299 18.38 -15.96 -0.17
C PRO A 299 18.05 -14.56 0.39
N ALA A 300 19.09 -13.74 0.60
CA ALA A 300 18.93 -12.38 1.10
C ALA A 300 18.03 -11.51 0.21
N SER A 301 17.93 -11.84 -1.08
CA SER A 301 17.05 -11.13 -2.03
C SER A 301 15.58 -11.11 -1.59
N VAL A 302 15.07 -12.18 -0.95
CA VAL A 302 13.66 -12.30 -0.51
C VAL A 302 13.38 -11.54 0.79
N GLN A 303 14.42 -11.04 1.48
CA GLN A 303 14.23 -10.37 2.77
C GLN A 303 13.62 -8.97 2.64
N SER A 304 13.72 -8.32 1.48
CA SER A 304 13.04 -7.03 1.24
C SER A 304 11.56 -7.22 0.91
N ALA A 305 10.65 -6.37 1.39
CA ALA A 305 9.25 -6.42 0.94
C ALA A 305 9.12 -6.22 -0.57
N SER A 306 9.98 -5.39 -1.14
CA SER A 306 10.08 -5.13 -2.57
C SER A 306 10.21 -6.42 -3.39
N ALA A 307 11.14 -7.29 -3.01
CA ALA A 307 11.27 -8.61 -3.63
C ALA A 307 10.06 -9.51 -3.36
N ARG A 308 9.54 -9.53 -2.12
CA ARG A 308 8.36 -10.33 -1.78
C ARG A 308 7.12 -9.92 -2.58
N ARG A 309 6.92 -8.62 -2.84
CA ARG A 309 5.82 -8.09 -3.66
C ARG A 309 5.94 -8.53 -5.12
N LEU A 310 7.16 -8.55 -5.68
CA LEU A 310 7.38 -9.05 -7.04
C LEU A 310 7.08 -10.55 -7.14
N LEU A 311 7.57 -11.33 -6.18
CA LEU A 311 7.27 -12.77 -6.08
C LEU A 311 5.77 -13.01 -5.90
N LYS A 312 5.09 -12.23 -5.05
CA LYS A 312 3.65 -12.25 -4.89
C LYS A 312 2.93 -12.07 -6.22
N THR A 313 3.19 -10.97 -6.93
CA THR A 313 2.52 -10.67 -8.21
C THR A 313 2.72 -11.82 -9.19
N ARG A 314 3.97 -12.28 -9.36
CA ARG A 314 4.29 -13.39 -10.26
C ARG A 314 3.55 -14.68 -9.87
N TRP A 315 3.62 -15.08 -8.61
CA TRP A 315 3.03 -16.34 -8.17
C TRP A 315 1.50 -16.33 -8.14
N LEU A 316 0.88 -15.16 -7.95
CA LEU A 316 -0.57 -14.98 -8.15
C LEU A 316 -0.96 -15.14 -9.62
N GLU A 317 -0.20 -14.54 -10.55
CA GLU A 317 -0.44 -14.66 -12.00
C GLU A 317 -0.25 -16.10 -12.51
N GLU A 318 0.71 -16.83 -11.94
CA GLU A 318 1.02 -18.22 -12.30
C GLU A 318 0.13 -19.27 -11.57
N ALA A 319 -0.71 -18.84 -10.62
CA ALA A 319 -1.50 -19.73 -9.79
C ALA A 319 -2.56 -20.49 -10.61
N ASP A 320 -2.49 -21.82 -10.61
CA ASP A 320 -3.46 -22.69 -11.26
C ASP A 320 -3.84 -23.86 -10.35
N LEU A 321 -4.98 -23.73 -9.67
CA LEU A 321 -5.46 -24.71 -8.71
C LEU A 321 -6.23 -25.87 -9.37
N THR A 322 -6.19 -26.01 -10.70
CA THR A 322 -6.87 -27.09 -11.43
C THR A 322 -5.95 -28.25 -11.78
N LYS A 323 -4.62 -28.09 -11.62
CA LYS A 323 -3.64 -29.08 -12.11
C LYS A 323 -3.59 -30.35 -11.25
N SER A 324 -3.10 -30.22 -10.03
CA SER A 324 -2.96 -31.34 -9.10
C SER A 324 -2.83 -30.81 -7.68
N TYR A 325 -3.20 -31.66 -6.73
CA TYR A 325 -3.14 -31.33 -5.32
C TYR A 325 -1.73 -30.95 -4.86
N ASP A 326 -0.71 -31.64 -5.36
CA ASP A 326 0.68 -31.31 -5.05
C ASP A 326 1.10 -29.95 -5.64
N HIS A 327 0.59 -29.62 -6.84
CA HIS A 327 0.81 -28.33 -7.46
C HIS A 327 0.15 -27.19 -6.65
N SER A 328 -1.13 -27.35 -6.26
CA SER A 328 -1.82 -26.37 -5.41
C SER A 328 -1.11 -26.16 -4.07
N ASN A 329 -0.61 -27.24 -3.45
CA ASN A 329 0.19 -27.12 -2.23
C ASN A 329 1.46 -26.31 -2.45
N MET A 330 2.17 -26.54 -3.57
CA MET A 330 3.35 -25.77 -3.92
C MET A 330 3.04 -24.29 -4.16
N VAL A 331 1.89 -23.97 -4.77
CA VAL A 331 1.40 -22.59 -4.93
C VAL A 331 1.22 -21.94 -3.56
N PHE A 332 0.48 -22.58 -2.64
CA PHE A 332 0.24 -22.00 -1.32
C PHE A 332 1.49 -21.91 -0.45
N MET A 333 2.41 -22.89 -0.52
CA MET A 333 3.72 -22.78 0.14
C MET A 333 4.51 -21.56 -0.36
N ARG A 334 4.47 -21.27 -1.66
CA ARG A 334 5.11 -20.06 -2.20
C ARG A 334 4.45 -18.80 -1.64
N LEU A 335 3.12 -18.78 -1.57
CA LEU A 335 2.36 -17.63 -1.06
C LEU A 335 2.59 -17.38 0.43
N GLU A 336 2.86 -18.39 1.25
CA GLU A 336 3.25 -18.20 2.66
C GLU A 336 4.57 -17.42 2.82
N LEU A 337 5.51 -17.53 1.87
CA LEU A 337 6.76 -16.76 1.89
C LEU A 337 6.54 -15.26 1.72
N VAL A 338 5.40 -14.87 1.12
CA VAL A 338 5.06 -13.49 0.76
C VAL A 338 3.74 -13.07 1.41
N VAL A 339 3.33 -13.76 2.47
CA VAL A 339 2.04 -13.55 3.14
C VAL A 339 1.86 -12.13 3.65
N ASP A 340 2.96 -11.52 4.10
CA ASP A 340 2.96 -10.16 4.63
C ASP A 340 2.60 -9.14 3.53
N GLU A 341 2.80 -9.48 2.25
CA GLU A 341 2.49 -8.62 1.09
C GLU A 341 1.13 -8.90 0.43
N LEU A 342 0.45 -9.98 0.82
CA LEU A 342 -0.89 -10.32 0.32
C LEU A 342 -1.93 -9.34 0.89
N THR A 343 -2.82 -8.88 0.02
CA THR A 343 -3.98 -8.06 0.37
C THR A 343 -5.24 -8.91 0.51
N GLU A 344 -6.30 -8.34 1.08
CA GLU A 344 -7.62 -8.99 1.12
C GLU A 344 -8.10 -9.35 -0.29
N ALA A 345 -7.90 -8.46 -1.27
CA ALA A 345 -8.27 -8.71 -2.66
C ALA A 345 -7.47 -9.85 -3.32
N ASP A 346 -6.17 -9.97 -2.99
CA ASP A 346 -5.33 -11.07 -3.48
C ASP A 346 -5.86 -12.43 -2.95
N LEU A 347 -6.31 -12.47 -1.70
CA LEU A 347 -6.85 -13.68 -1.06
C LEU A 347 -8.23 -14.06 -1.64
N ASP A 348 -9.09 -13.07 -1.87
CA ASP A 348 -10.38 -13.29 -2.53
C ASP A 348 -10.20 -13.82 -3.96
N LEU A 349 -9.22 -13.28 -4.71
CA LEU A 349 -8.87 -13.80 -6.04
C LEU A 349 -8.49 -15.28 -5.99
N LEU A 350 -7.66 -15.68 -5.02
CA LEU A 350 -7.23 -17.07 -4.85
C LEU A 350 -8.38 -18.01 -4.52
N ILE A 351 -9.33 -17.57 -3.69
CA ILE A 351 -10.52 -18.35 -3.32
C ILE A 351 -11.47 -18.53 -4.51
N ASP A 352 -11.49 -17.55 -5.42
CA ASP A 352 -12.33 -17.56 -6.62
C ASP A 352 -11.70 -18.36 -7.79
N LEU A 353 -10.44 -18.82 -7.66
CA LEU A 353 -9.81 -19.67 -8.67
C LEU A 353 -10.52 -21.03 -8.79
N PRO A 354 -10.65 -21.58 -10.01
CA PRO A 354 -11.18 -22.93 -10.20
C PRO A 354 -10.25 -23.97 -9.56
N THR A 355 -10.85 -24.91 -8.83
CA THR A 355 -10.12 -25.92 -8.06
C THR A 355 -10.31 -27.36 -8.55
N GLU A 356 -11.22 -27.57 -9.50
CA GLU A 356 -11.51 -28.90 -10.03
C GLU A 356 -10.61 -29.23 -11.22
N ASP A 357 -10.03 -30.42 -11.21
CA ASP A 357 -9.30 -30.95 -12.36
C ASP A 357 -10.26 -31.40 -13.49
N SER A 358 -9.70 -31.84 -14.62
CA SER A 358 -10.50 -32.35 -15.75
C SER A 358 -11.32 -33.61 -15.45
N TYR A 359 -11.12 -34.22 -14.29
CA TYR A 359 -11.84 -35.39 -13.80
C TYR A 359 -12.87 -35.03 -12.70
N GLY A 360 -13.02 -33.75 -12.34
CA GLY A 360 -13.92 -33.27 -11.29
C GLY A 360 -13.40 -33.49 -9.86
N ASN A 361 -12.11 -33.77 -9.68
CA ASN A 361 -11.52 -33.88 -8.36
C ASN A 361 -11.07 -32.50 -7.85
N HIS A 362 -11.42 -32.17 -6.61
CA HIS A 362 -10.97 -30.95 -5.96
C HIS A 362 -9.47 -31.00 -5.59
N GLN A 363 -8.69 -30.04 -6.05
CA GLN A 363 -7.26 -29.91 -5.77
C GLN A 363 -6.95 -28.84 -4.70
N GLU A 364 -7.93 -28.50 -3.87
CA GLU A 364 -7.89 -27.35 -2.96
C GLU A 364 -7.44 -27.65 -1.52
N ALA A 365 -7.01 -28.87 -1.19
CA ALA A 365 -6.77 -29.19 0.23
C ALA A 365 -5.55 -28.44 0.84
N GLY A 366 -4.71 -27.79 0.03
CA GLY A 366 -3.71 -26.83 0.51
C GLY A 366 -4.26 -25.44 0.85
N MET A 367 -5.48 -25.10 0.42
CA MET A 367 -6.09 -23.79 0.65
C MET A 367 -6.53 -23.62 2.11
N TRP A 368 -7.07 -24.66 2.72
CA TRP A 368 -7.46 -24.63 4.14
C TRP A 368 -6.30 -24.27 5.09
N PRO A 369 -5.17 -25.00 5.12
CA PRO A 369 -4.06 -24.68 6.01
C PRO A 369 -3.45 -23.31 5.69
N PHE A 370 -3.41 -22.91 4.42
CA PHE A 370 -2.95 -21.60 4.02
C PHE A 370 -3.83 -20.47 4.58
N LEU A 371 -5.16 -20.56 4.42
CA LEU A 371 -6.08 -19.55 4.95
C LEU A 371 -6.05 -19.51 6.48
N GLU A 372 -5.83 -20.65 7.13
CA GLU A 372 -5.67 -20.69 8.59
C GLU A 372 -4.37 -20.02 9.03
N PHE A 373 -3.27 -20.27 8.33
CA PHE A 373 -2.00 -19.57 8.54
C PHE A 373 -2.17 -18.05 8.39
N VAL A 374 -2.83 -17.60 7.32
CA VAL A 374 -3.16 -16.18 7.10
C VAL A 374 -3.99 -15.63 8.27
N GLN A 375 -5.04 -16.34 8.70
CA GLN A 375 -5.90 -15.91 9.81
C GLN A 375 -5.11 -15.73 11.11
N ARG A 376 -4.18 -16.65 11.41
CA ARG A 376 -3.34 -16.57 12.63
C ARG A 376 -2.31 -15.44 12.53
N ARG A 377 -1.76 -15.21 11.34
CA ARG A 377 -0.73 -14.20 11.08
C ARG A 377 -1.28 -12.78 11.08
N ASP A 378 -2.38 -12.55 10.37
CA ASP A 378 -3.07 -11.28 10.26
C ASP A 378 -4.57 -11.49 10.00
N PRO A 379 -5.40 -11.55 11.06
CA PRO A 379 -6.84 -11.78 10.94
C PRO A 379 -7.57 -10.73 10.09
N GLY A 380 -7.00 -9.53 9.96
CA GLY A 380 -7.58 -8.41 9.22
C GLY A 380 -7.48 -8.57 7.70
N LYS A 381 -6.66 -9.51 7.21
CA LYS A 381 -6.51 -9.76 5.77
C LYS A 381 -7.59 -10.63 5.16
N LEU A 382 -8.34 -11.38 5.97
CA LEU A 382 -9.39 -12.25 5.46
C LEU A 382 -10.71 -11.50 5.35
N SER A 383 -11.25 -11.46 4.13
CA SER A 383 -12.62 -11.02 3.90
C SER A 383 -13.62 -11.94 4.62
N GLU A 384 -14.86 -11.49 4.81
CA GLU A 384 -15.93 -12.35 5.33
C GLU A 384 -16.19 -13.57 4.45
N ARG A 385 -15.97 -13.45 3.13
CA ARG A 385 -16.06 -14.58 2.19
C ARG A 385 -14.97 -15.61 2.47
N ALA A 386 -13.73 -15.16 2.66
CA ALA A 386 -12.60 -16.02 3.00
C ALA A 386 -12.78 -16.73 4.34
N LYS A 387 -13.27 -16.02 5.36
CA LYS A 387 -13.61 -16.61 6.68
C LYS A 387 -14.70 -17.67 6.56
N LYS A 388 -15.74 -17.41 5.76
CA LYS A 388 -16.80 -18.40 5.50
C LYS A 388 -16.23 -19.64 4.82
N ARG A 389 -15.39 -19.46 3.79
CA ARG A 389 -14.75 -20.58 3.08
C ARG A 389 -13.86 -21.41 4.02
N LEU A 390 -13.11 -20.76 4.90
CA LEU A 390 -12.30 -21.42 5.93
C LEU A 390 -13.18 -22.25 6.89
N ALA A 391 -14.33 -21.71 7.32
CA ALA A 391 -15.28 -22.42 8.17
C ALA A 391 -15.92 -23.63 7.47
N GLU A 392 -16.20 -23.54 6.16
CA GLU A 392 -16.70 -24.67 5.36
C GLU A 392 -15.69 -25.83 5.32
N PHE A 393 -14.39 -25.53 5.24
CA PHE A 393 -13.35 -26.56 5.30
C PHE A 393 -13.24 -27.21 6.68
N ALA A 394 -13.33 -26.44 7.76
CA ALA A 394 -13.28 -26.97 9.12
C ALA A 394 -14.46 -27.90 9.47
N ALA A 395 -15.55 -27.83 8.70
CA ALA A 395 -16.73 -28.67 8.85
C ALA A 395 -16.69 -29.98 8.03
N ARG A 396 -15.70 -30.16 7.15
CA ARG A 396 -15.46 -31.37 6.34
C ARG A 396 -14.50 -32.31 7.05
#